data_AF-A0A511MBX1-F1
#
_entry.id   AF-A0A511MBX1-F1
#
_cell.length_a   1.000
_cell.length_b   1.000
_cell.length_c   1.000
_cell.angle_alpha   90.00
_cell.angle_beta   90.00
_cell.angle_gamma   90.00
#
_symmetry.space_group_name_H-M   'P 1'
#
loop_
_entity.id
_entity.type
_entity.pdbx_description
1 polymer ?
#
loop_
_entity_poly.entity_id
_entity_poly.type
_entity_poly.pdbx_seq_one_letter_code
_entity_poly.pdbx_strand_id
1 'polypeptide(L)'
;MLSSCDLSPHDPDEQKIRSSDHTLQQLCDIPRKFFATRYADAALEVEPGLKKPLTDKIGTGNDCSYFVRERDRPDRRYIGSALLFRIIDGDHTLSKPSPTNENYPTRVLTVDGVSVKVVTEPLPKEADPATTRLSVDLAATIDGWDGELHFRTTEGQTTPDAQAGAQVLVDLVRELKG
;
A
#
# COMPACT_ATOMS: atom_id res chain seq x y z
N MET A 1 46.72 38.64 -18.79
CA MET A 1 45.98 38.03 -17.67
C MET A 1 44.82 37.26 -18.26
N LEU A 2 44.92 35.93 -18.36
CA LEU A 2 43.83 35.05 -18.77
C LEU A 2 43.56 34.16 -17.57
N SER A 3 42.51 34.53 -16.81
CA SER A 3 42.10 33.79 -15.63
C SER A 3 41.22 32.64 -16.09
N SER A 4 41.65 31.43 -15.73
CA SER A 4 40.95 30.16 -15.91
C SER A 4 39.68 30.17 -15.06
N CYS A 5 38.51 30.07 -15.68
CA CYS A 5 37.30 29.68 -14.98
C CYS A 5 37.27 28.14 -14.96
N ASP A 6 37.68 27.57 -13.83
CA ASP A 6 37.40 26.18 -13.47
C ASP A 6 35.87 25.98 -13.41
N LEU A 7 35.31 25.47 -14.49
CA LEU A 7 34.03 24.78 -14.46
C LEU A 7 34.28 23.41 -13.84
N SER A 8 34.31 23.35 -12.51
CA SER A 8 34.08 22.06 -11.85
C SER A 8 32.68 21.59 -12.25
N PRO A 9 32.53 20.44 -12.92
CA PRO A 9 31.23 19.81 -13.00
C PRO A 9 30.90 19.41 -11.57
N HIS A 10 30.00 20.17 -10.95
CA HIS A 10 29.22 19.61 -9.87
C HIS A 10 28.34 18.58 -10.56
N ASP A 11 28.77 17.31 -10.57
CA ASP A 11 27.84 16.22 -10.82
C ASP A 11 26.70 16.45 -9.83
N PRO A 12 25.47 16.74 -10.28
CA PRO A 12 24.36 16.54 -9.40
C PRO A 12 24.42 15.05 -9.10
N ASP A 13 24.71 14.69 -7.85
CA ASP A 13 24.22 13.43 -7.31
C ASP A 13 22.71 13.46 -7.52
N GLU A 14 22.26 13.04 -8.71
CA GLU A 14 20.94 12.49 -8.91
C GLU A 14 20.88 11.40 -7.86
N GLN A 15 20.24 11.70 -6.73
CA GLN A 15 19.94 10.73 -5.69
C GLN A 15 19.04 9.69 -6.33
N LYS A 16 19.65 8.73 -7.03
CA LYS A 16 18.95 7.59 -7.61
C LYS A 16 18.30 6.90 -6.44
N ILE A 17 16.97 6.97 -6.38
CA ILE A 17 16.18 6.26 -5.38
C ILE A 17 16.71 4.83 -5.31
N ARG A 18 17.07 4.35 -4.12
CA ARG A 18 17.71 3.03 -4.04
C ARG A 18 16.72 1.96 -4.45
N SER A 19 17.18 0.97 -5.21
CA SER A 19 16.42 -0.25 -5.41
C SER A 19 16.35 -1.03 -4.10
N SER A 20 15.22 -1.69 -3.84
CA SER A 20 15.07 -2.52 -2.65
C SER A 20 15.77 -3.86 -2.83
N ASP A 21 16.52 -4.28 -1.81
CA ASP A 21 17.08 -5.64 -1.74
C ASP A 21 16.11 -6.65 -1.10
N HIS A 22 14.95 -6.18 -0.64
CA HIS A 22 13.92 -7.00 -0.04
C HIS A 22 13.18 -7.84 -1.07
N THR A 23 12.58 -8.93 -0.59
CA THR A 23 11.83 -9.91 -1.39
C THR A 23 10.32 -9.64 -1.38
N LEU A 24 9.60 -10.18 -2.35
CA LEU A 24 8.13 -10.20 -2.36
C LEU A 24 7.55 -10.92 -1.14
N GLN A 25 8.26 -11.90 -0.57
CA GLN A 25 7.88 -12.52 0.70
C GLN A 25 7.76 -11.47 1.82
N GLN A 26 8.72 -10.56 1.94
CA GLN A 26 8.70 -9.52 2.97
C GLN A 26 7.58 -8.51 2.74
N LEU A 27 7.31 -8.15 1.48
CA LEU A 27 6.14 -7.35 1.10
C LEU A 27 4.82 -7.99 1.57
N CYS A 28 4.71 -9.31 1.43
CA CYS A 28 3.52 -10.07 1.81
C CYS A 28 3.41 -10.34 3.32
N ASP A 29 4.53 -10.40 4.04
CA ASP A 29 4.53 -10.75 5.46
C ASP A 29 4.24 -9.56 6.38
N ILE A 30 4.68 -8.34 6.04
CA ILE A 30 4.44 -7.15 6.87
C ILE A 30 2.94 -6.89 7.11
N PRO A 31 2.06 -6.85 6.07
CA PRO A 31 0.63 -6.63 6.28
C PRO A 31 -0.11 -7.87 6.78
N ARG A 32 0.53 -9.05 6.79
CA ARG A 32 -0.12 -10.33 7.08
C ARG A 32 -0.78 -10.35 8.44
N LYS A 33 -0.11 -9.82 9.47
CA LYS A 33 -0.65 -9.77 10.84
C LYS A 33 -1.88 -8.87 10.93
N PHE A 34 -1.91 -7.77 10.18
CA PHE A 34 -3.05 -6.87 10.10
C PHE A 34 -4.27 -7.62 9.54
N PHE A 35 -4.13 -8.33 8.42
CA PHE A 35 -5.22 -9.12 7.86
C PHE A 35 -5.61 -10.31 8.74
N ALA A 36 -4.65 -11.06 9.29
CA ALA A 36 -4.93 -12.20 10.15
C ALA A 36 -5.75 -11.80 11.40
N THR A 37 -5.42 -10.66 12.02
CA THR A 37 -6.13 -10.17 13.22
C THR A 37 -7.58 -9.80 12.90
N ARG A 38 -7.84 -9.25 11.71
CA ARG A 38 -9.18 -8.82 11.29
C ARG A 38 -10.10 -9.97 10.90
N TYR A 39 -9.52 -11.09 10.50
CA TYR A 39 -10.23 -12.25 9.98
C TYR A 39 -9.89 -13.53 10.76
N ALA A 40 -9.72 -13.41 12.08
CA ALA A 40 -9.19 -14.43 12.98
C ALA A 40 -9.81 -15.83 12.85
N ASP A 41 -11.09 -15.92 12.43
CA ASP A 41 -11.82 -17.18 12.29
C ASP A 41 -11.66 -17.87 10.92
N ALA A 42 -10.92 -17.25 9.99
CA ALA A 42 -10.74 -17.74 8.62
C ALA A 42 -9.29 -18.09 8.30
N ALA A 43 -9.10 -19.05 7.38
CA ALA A 43 -7.77 -19.38 6.89
C ALA A 43 -7.29 -18.28 5.93
N LEU A 44 -6.23 -17.55 6.33
CA LEU A 44 -5.61 -16.51 5.51
C LEU A 44 -4.74 -17.14 4.42
N GLU A 45 -5.06 -16.85 3.17
CA GLU A 45 -4.27 -17.16 1.98
C GLU A 45 -3.65 -15.86 1.43
N VAL A 46 -2.40 -15.93 0.96
CA VAL A 46 -1.66 -14.77 0.43
C VAL A 46 -1.14 -15.14 -0.95
N GLU A 47 -1.30 -14.25 -1.92
CA GLU A 47 -0.78 -14.42 -3.28
C GLU A 47 0.01 -13.18 -3.71
N PRO A 48 1.26 -13.34 -4.18
CA PRO A 48 1.99 -12.25 -4.80
C PRO A 48 1.35 -11.88 -6.13
N GLY A 49 1.35 -10.58 -6.40
CA GLY A 49 0.97 -9.96 -7.64
C GLY A 49 1.61 -10.59 -8.87
N LEU A 50 0.85 -10.64 -9.97
CA LEU A 50 1.32 -11.18 -11.25
C LEU A 50 1.90 -12.61 -11.17
N LYS A 51 1.58 -13.35 -10.09
CA LYS A 51 2.10 -14.71 -9.81
C LYS A 51 3.63 -14.77 -9.80
N LYS A 52 4.30 -13.68 -9.43
CA LYS A 52 5.76 -13.65 -9.29
C LYS A 52 6.20 -14.57 -8.13
N PRO A 53 7.36 -15.25 -8.23
CA PRO A 53 7.93 -15.99 -7.12
C PRO A 53 8.15 -15.10 -5.88
N LEU A 54 7.81 -15.60 -4.69
CA LEU A 54 8.00 -14.86 -3.43
C LEU A 54 9.47 -14.51 -3.14
N THR A 55 10.40 -15.23 -3.77
CA THR A 55 11.85 -14.99 -3.70
C THR A 55 12.34 -13.83 -4.56
N ASP A 56 11.50 -13.31 -5.46
CA ASP A 56 11.88 -12.19 -6.33
C ASP A 56 12.07 -10.92 -5.51
N LYS A 57 12.97 -10.05 -5.97
CA LYS A 57 13.18 -8.73 -5.36
C LYS A 57 12.04 -7.77 -5.69
N ILE A 58 11.82 -6.82 -4.79
CA ILE A 58 10.87 -5.73 -4.99
C ILE A 58 11.40 -4.79 -6.09
N GLY A 59 10.81 -4.89 -7.28
CA GLY A 59 10.98 -3.97 -8.40
C GLY A 59 9.85 -2.92 -8.52
N THR A 60 9.39 -2.66 -9.75
CA THR A 60 8.20 -1.83 -10.01
C THR A 60 6.92 -2.68 -10.03
N GLY A 61 5.83 -2.12 -9.47
CA GLY A 61 4.50 -2.73 -9.51
C GLY A 61 4.41 -4.08 -8.80
N ASN A 62 4.86 -4.16 -7.55
CA ASN A 62 4.70 -5.37 -6.74
C ASN A 62 3.53 -5.21 -5.80
N ASP A 63 2.70 -6.26 -5.75
CA ASP A 63 1.57 -6.34 -4.85
C ASP A 63 1.53 -7.68 -4.13
N CYS A 64 0.79 -7.71 -3.03
CA CYS A 64 0.39 -8.90 -2.32
C CYS A 64 -1.11 -8.82 -2.10
N SER A 65 -1.85 -9.81 -2.58
CA SER A 65 -3.29 -9.94 -2.42
C SER A 65 -3.60 -10.93 -1.29
N TYR A 66 -4.58 -10.58 -0.46
CA TYR A 66 -4.98 -11.34 0.72
C TYR A 66 -6.38 -11.90 0.53
N PHE A 67 -6.55 -13.17 0.85
CA PHE A 67 -7.80 -13.89 0.74
C PHE A 67 -8.11 -14.64 2.03
N VAL A 68 -9.38 -14.88 2.28
CA VAL A 68 -9.84 -15.73 3.39
C VAL A 68 -10.68 -16.86 2.87
N ARG A 69 -10.50 -18.05 3.45
CA ARG A 69 -11.39 -19.19 3.26
C ARG A 69 -12.15 -19.44 4.56
N GLU A 70 -13.45 -19.19 4.51
CA GLU A 70 -14.38 -19.47 5.62
C GLU A 70 -14.68 -20.98 5.62
N ARG A 71 -14.83 -21.61 6.80
CA ARG A 71 -15.02 -23.08 6.89
C ARG A 71 -16.19 -23.60 6.07
N ASP A 72 -17.25 -22.78 5.97
CA ASP A 72 -18.51 -23.16 5.33
C ASP A 72 -18.60 -22.73 3.86
N ARG A 73 -17.51 -22.17 3.28
CA ARG A 73 -17.48 -21.73 1.88
C ARG A 73 -16.27 -22.33 1.14
N PRO A 74 -16.48 -23.01 0.00
CA PRO A 74 -15.38 -23.57 -0.79
C PRO A 74 -14.58 -22.48 -1.52
N ASP A 75 -15.17 -21.32 -1.75
CA ASP A 75 -14.52 -20.22 -2.45
C ASP A 75 -13.79 -19.30 -1.48
N ARG A 76 -12.54 -18.96 -1.83
CA ARG A 76 -11.81 -17.91 -1.12
C ARG A 76 -12.39 -16.54 -1.46
N ARG A 77 -12.38 -15.64 -0.49
CA ARG A 77 -12.85 -14.27 -0.61
C ARG A 77 -11.70 -13.30 -0.51
N TYR A 78 -11.56 -12.38 -1.48
CA TYR A 78 -10.61 -11.29 -1.41
C TYR A 78 -10.94 -10.34 -0.25
N ILE A 79 -9.93 -9.96 0.52
CA ILE A 79 -10.08 -9.11 1.71
C ILE A 79 -9.22 -7.84 1.69
N GLY A 80 -8.22 -7.77 0.80
CA GLY A 80 -7.32 -6.63 0.73
C GLY A 80 -6.08 -6.89 -0.12
N SER A 81 -5.30 -5.85 -0.33
CA SER A 81 -3.98 -5.92 -0.97
C SER A 81 -3.02 -4.92 -0.34
N ALA A 82 -1.72 -5.18 -0.51
CA ALA A 82 -0.66 -4.22 -0.25
C ALA A 82 0.19 -4.06 -1.50
N LEU A 83 0.52 -2.84 -1.88
CA LEU A 83 1.38 -2.51 -3.01
C LEU A 83 2.59 -1.72 -2.54
N LEU A 84 3.71 -1.93 -3.22
CA LEU A 84 4.91 -1.11 -3.08
C LEU A 84 5.58 -0.93 -4.43
N PHE A 85 5.86 0.32 -4.79
CA PHE A 85 6.56 0.64 -6.02
C PHE A 85 7.50 1.83 -5.84
N ARG A 86 8.62 1.74 -6.53
CA ARG A 86 9.61 2.81 -6.65
C ARG A 86 9.16 3.80 -7.71
N ILE A 87 9.18 5.09 -7.40
CA ILE A 87 8.98 6.17 -8.37
C ILE A 87 10.26 6.26 -9.23
N ILE A 88 10.13 6.05 -10.54
CA ILE A 88 11.21 6.24 -11.52
C ILE A 88 10.70 7.34 -12.46
N ASP A 89 11.42 8.46 -12.52
CA ASP A 89 11.19 9.70 -13.28
C ASP A 89 9.86 9.84 -14.04
N GLY A 90 9.03 10.78 -13.56
CA GLY A 90 8.19 11.66 -14.40
C GLY A 90 6.84 11.16 -14.90
N ASP A 91 6.62 9.86 -15.15
CA ASP A 91 5.38 9.45 -15.84
C ASP A 91 4.86 8.02 -15.57
N HIS A 92 5.20 7.41 -14.44
CA HIS A 92 4.63 6.11 -14.08
C HIS A 92 3.33 6.24 -13.28
N THR A 93 2.28 6.67 -13.98
CA THR A 93 0.89 6.41 -13.58
C THR A 93 0.56 4.93 -13.81
N LEU A 94 1.04 4.03 -12.95
CA LEU A 94 0.26 2.81 -12.65
C LEU A 94 -0.58 2.98 -11.38
N SER A 95 -0.31 4.04 -10.62
CA SER A 95 -1.21 4.60 -9.61
C SER A 95 -1.66 5.98 -10.05
N LYS A 96 -2.48 6.04 -11.11
CA LYS A 96 -3.58 7.01 -10.98
C LYS A 96 -4.33 6.47 -9.77
N PRO A 97 -4.42 7.17 -8.61
CA PRO A 97 -5.34 6.73 -7.58
C PRO A 97 -6.64 6.45 -8.31
N SER A 98 -7.17 5.23 -8.17
CA SER A 98 -8.42 4.80 -8.82
C SER A 98 -9.32 6.03 -8.82
N PRO A 99 -9.70 6.56 -10.01
CA PRO A 99 -10.13 7.94 -10.16
C PRO A 99 -11.03 8.20 -8.99
N THR A 100 -10.59 9.05 -8.07
CA THR A 100 -11.43 9.42 -6.94
C THR A 100 -12.66 9.95 -7.63
N ASN A 101 -13.71 9.13 -7.71
CA ASN A 101 -15.02 9.63 -8.04
C ASN A 101 -15.14 10.76 -7.02
N GLU A 102 -15.28 11.99 -7.51
CA GLU A 102 -15.10 13.23 -6.74
C GLU A 102 -16.04 13.35 -5.52
N ASN A 103 -16.80 12.29 -5.24
CA ASN A 103 -17.84 12.13 -4.25
C ASN A 103 -17.46 11.20 -3.08
N TYR A 104 -16.28 10.57 -3.04
CA TYR A 104 -15.92 9.69 -1.91
C TYR A 104 -15.20 10.45 -0.78
N PRO A 105 -15.56 10.21 0.50
CA PRO A 105 -14.89 10.83 1.63
C PRO A 105 -13.38 10.55 1.60
N THR A 106 -12.61 11.63 1.60
CA THR A 106 -11.16 11.60 1.66
C THR A 106 -10.70 12.33 2.91
N ARG A 107 -9.71 11.77 3.61
CA ARG A 107 -9.04 12.43 4.74
C ARG A 107 -7.55 12.12 4.73
N VAL A 108 -6.79 12.85 5.55
CA VAL A 108 -5.36 12.62 5.74
C VAL A 108 -5.13 12.23 7.20
N LEU A 109 -4.36 11.17 7.43
CA LEU A 109 -3.82 10.80 8.72
C LEU A 109 -2.32 11.15 8.74
N THR A 110 -1.80 11.51 9.91
CA THR A 110 -0.36 11.66 10.12
C THR A 110 0.11 10.54 11.02
N VAL A 111 1.04 9.73 10.52
CA VAL A 111 1.59 8.59 11.24
C VAL A 111 3.11 8.69 11.21
N ASP A 112 3.72 8.82 12.38
CA ASP A 112 5.17 9.02 12.54
C ASP A 112 5.75 10.13 11.64
N GLY A 113 5.01 11.22 11.43
CA GLY A 113 5.40 12.32 10.56
C GLY A 113 5.17 12.11 9.06
N VAL A 114 4.63 10.95 8.64
CA VAL A 114 4.25 10.65 7.25
C VAL A 114 2.76 10.96 7.06
N SER A 115 2.44 11.68 5.99
CA SER A 115 1.07 11.91 5.56
C SER A 115 0.53 10.68 4.82
N VAL A 116 -0.55 10.11 5.33
CA VAL A 116 -1.26 8.97 4.73
C VAL A 116 -2.62 9.46 4.23
N LYS A 117 -2.84 9.39 2.91
CA LYS A 117 -4.14 9.67 2.31
C LYS A 117 -5.05 8.46 2.57
N VAL A 118 -6.29 8.74 3.00
CA VAL A 118 -7.32 7.74 3.24
C VAL A 118 -8.52 8.05 2.35
N VAL A 119 -8.91 7.10 1.53
CA VAL A 119 -10.16 7.14 0.74
C VAL A 119 -11.06 6.02 1.24
N THR A 120 -12.34 6.34 1.46
CA THR A 120 -13.35 5.35 1.87
C THR A 120 -14.46 5.28 0.84
N GLU A 121 -14.63 4.13 0.19
CA GLU A 121 -15.71 3.92 -0.77
C GLU A 121 -16.81 3.04 -0.16
N PRO A 122 -18.08 3.49 -0.14
CA PRO A 122 -19.19 2.62 0.23
C PRO A 122 -19.38 1.53 -0.82
N LEU A 123 -19.38 0.26 -0.40
CA LEU A 123 -19.82 -0.82 -1.26
C LEU A 123 -21.35 -0.74 -1.44
N PRO A 124 -21.92 -1.19 -2.57
CA PRO A 124 -23.35 -1.12 -2.81
C PRO A 124 -24.13 -1.65 -1.61
N LYS A 125 -24.96 -0.76 -1.04
CA LYS A 125 -25.53 -0.86 0.30
C LYS A 125 -26.35 -2.13 0.50
N GLU A 126 -26.00 -2.90 1.53
CA GLU A 126 -27.03 -3.50 2.38
C GLU A 126 -27.63 -2.38 3.24
N ALA A 127 -28.93 -2.45 3.54
CA ALA A 127 -29.70 -1.35 4.13
C ALA A 127 -29.33 -0.99 5.59
N ASP A 128 -28.48 -1.80 6.24
CA ASP A 128 -28.07 -1.62 7.63
C ASP A 128 -26.65 -1.02 7.72
N PRO A 129 -26.46 0.19 8.30
CA PRO A 129 -25.14 0.77 8.58
C PRO A 129 -24.22 -0.14 9.42
N ALA A 130 -24.79 -0.99 10.29
CA ALA A 130 -24.01 -1.93 11.10
C ALA A 130 -23.39 -3.06 10.25
N THR A 131 -23.99 -3.40 9.11
CA THR A 131 -23.47 -4.41 8.17
C THR A 131 -22.85 -3.79 6.93
N THR A 132 -22.99 -2.48 6.75
CA THR A 132 -22.41 -1.73 5.62
C THR A 132 -20.90 -1.86 5.65
N ARG A 133 -20.36 -2.47 4.59
CA ARG A 133 -18.92 -2.64 4.38
C ARG A 133 -18.40 -1.49 3.52
N LEU A 134 -17.33 -0.86 3.99
CA LEU A 134 -16.58 0.14 3.26
C LEU A 134 -15.29 -0.49 2.72
N SER A 135 -14.93 -0.09 1.51
CA SER A 135 -13.56 -0.18 1.01
C SER A 135 -12.73 0.95 1.61
N VAL A 136 -11.52 0.65 2.07
CA VAL A 136 -10.56 1.64 2.54
C VAL A 136 -9.29 1.51 1.73
N ASP A 137 -8.88 2.62 1.13
CA ASP A 137 -7.64 2.75 0.37
C ASP A 137 -6.73 3.73 1.11
N LEU A 138 -5.56 3.24 1.49
CA LEU A 138 -4.50 4.04 2.11
C LEU A 138 -3.36 4.21 1.13
N ALA A 139 -2.82 5.42 1.02
CA ALA A 139 -1.65 5.71 0.19
C ALA A 139 -0.66 6.61 0.94
N ALA A 140 0.63 6.30 0.83
CA ALA A 140 1.71 7.06 1.44
C ALA A 140 2.96 7.02 0.58
N THR A 141 3.71 8.12 0.58
CA THR A 141 4.98 8.25 -0.15
C THR A 141 6.10 8.55 0.84
N ILE A 142 7.20 7.80 0.78
CA ILE A 142 8.40 8.01 1.61
C ILE A 142 9.63 7.83 0.73
N ASP A 143 10.47 8.86 0.63
CA ASP A 143 11.77 8.82 -0.07
C ASP A 143 11.71 8.23 -1.50
N GLY A 144 10.68 8.61 -2.27
CA GLY A 144 10.52 8.15 -3.65
C GLY A 144 9.93 6.74 -3.79
N TRP A 145 9.40 6.18 -2.70
CA TRP A 145 8.63 4.93 -2.69
C TRP A 145 7.18 5.20 -2.33
N ASP A 146 6.28 4.73 -3.19
CA ASP A 146 4.84 4.76 -2.96
C ASP A 146 4.38 3.40 -2.47
N GLY A 147 3.60 3.43 -1.38
CA GLY A 147 2.91 2.26 -0.88
C GLY A 147 1.41 2.49 -0.87
N GLU A 148 0.66 1.41 -1.10
CA GLU A 148 -0.79 1.39 -0.95
C GLU A 148 -1.22 0.20 -0.10
N LEU A 149 -2.25 0.40 0.73
CA LEU A 149 -2.91 -0.67 1.48
C LEU A 149 -4.42 -0.56 1.29
N HIS A 150 -5.00 -1.61 0.70
CA HIS A 150 -6.42 -1.73 0.48
C HIS A 150 -7.01 -2.78 1.42
N PHE A 151 -8.14 -2.46 2.07
CA PHE A 151 -8.87 -3.43 2.88
C PHE A 151 -10.34 -3.08 3.02
N ARG A 152 -11.13 -4.06 3.50
CA ARG A 152 -12.54 -3.85 3.83
C ARG A 152 -12.76 -3.71 5.33
N THR A 153 -13.68 -2.84 5.72
CA THR A 153 -14.10 -2.62 7.12
C THR A 153 -15.60 -2.37 7.23
N THR A 154 -16.17 -2.41 8.42
CA THR A 154 -17.51 -1.93 8.71
C THR A 154 -17.47 -0.44 9.06
N GLU A 155 -18.56 0.29 8.80
CA GLU A 155 -18.60 1.75 9.00
C GLU A 155 -18.13 2.17 10.41
N GLY A 156 -18.56 1.45 11.46
CA GLY A 156 -18.15 1.71 12.85
C GLY A 156 -16.69 1.41 13.20
N GLN A 157 -15.98 0.62 12.38
CA GLN A 157 -14.55 0.29 12.59
C GLN A 157 -13.63 1.08 11.65
N THR A 158 -14.16 1.87 10.74
CA THR A 158 -13.40 2.60 9.71
C THR A 158 -12.27 3.47 10.27
N THR A 159 -12.50 4.19 11.37
CA THR A 159 -11.48 5.06 11.97
C THR A 159 -10.35 4.29 12.65
N PRO A 160 -10.60 3.39 13.63
CA PRO A 160 -9.52 2.61 14.23
C PRO A 160 -8.79 1.73 13.20
N ASP A 161 -9.50 1.21 12.20
CA ASP A 161 -8.91 0.37 11.17
C ASP A 161 -8.03 1.16 10.19
N ALA A 162 -8.46 2.35 9.79
CA ALA A 162 -7.64 3.24 8.97
C ALA A 162 -6.37 3.66 9.72
N GLN A 163 -6.44 3.90 11.03
CA GLN A 163 -5.27 4.22 11.83
C GLN A 163 -4.29 3.04 11.90
N ALA A 164 -4.78 1.84 12.19
CA ALA A 164 -3.96 0.64 12.24
C ALA A 164 -3.34 0.29 10.87
N GLY A 165 -4.15 0.38 9.80
CA GLY A 165 -3.67 0.18 8.43
C GLY A 165 -2.65 1.23 8.01
N ALA A 166 -2.82 2.49 8.44
CA ALA A 166 -1.88 3.56 8.13
C ALA A 166 -0.51 3.34 8.78
N GLN A 167 -0.48 2.82 10.02
CA GLN A 167 0.78 2.40 10.64
C GLN A 167 1.43 1.26 9.87
N VAL A 168 0.68 0.22 9.52
CA VAL A 168 1.19 -0.91 8.73
C VAL A 168 1.77 -0.44 7.40
N LEU A 169 1.09 0.51 6.72
CA LEU A 169 1.57 1.08 5.47
C LEU A 169 2.87 1.88 5.65
N VAL A 170 2.96 2.70 6.68
CA VAL A 170 4.19 3.47 6.96
C VAL A 170 5.35 2.53 7.29
N ASP A 171 5.12 1.50 8.10
CA ASP A 171 6.12 0.50 8.45
C ASP A 171 6.58 -0.28 7.21
N LEU A 172 5.63 -0.71 6.36
CA LEU A 172 5.89 -1.38 5.09
C LEU A 172 6.83 -0.56 4.19
N VAL A 173 6.49 0.70 3.92
CA VAL A 173 7.29 1.55 3.03
C VAL A 173 8.66 1.84 3.66
N ARG A 174 8.72 2.10 4.98
CA ARG A 174 9.99 2.37 5.66
C ARG A 174 10.93 1.19 5.71
N GLU A 175 10.40 0.00 5.95
CA GLU A 175 11.20 -1.22 6.04
C GLU A 175 11.70 -1.64 4.66
N LEU A 176 10.83 -1.55 3.65
CA LEU A 176 11.11 -2.12 2.34
C LEU A 176 11.69 -1.13 1.32
N LYS A 177 11.71 0.17 1.61
CA LYS A 177 12.50 1.12 0.81
C LYS A 177 13.98 0.74 0.88
N GLY A 178 14.68 0.84 -0.25
CA GLY A 178 16.10 0.45 -0.38
C GLY A 178 17.08 1.32 0.37
#